data_AF-A0A0N8SYM3-F1
#
_entry.id   AF-A0A0N8SYM3-F1
#
_cell.length_a   1.000
_cell.length_b   1.000
_cell.length_c   1.000
_cell.angle_alpha   90.00
_cell.angle_beta   90.00
_cell.angle_gamma   90.00
#
_symmetry.space_group_name_H-M   'P 1'
#
loop_
_entity.id
_entity.type
_entity.pdbx_description
1 polymer ?
#
loop_
_entity_poly.entity_id
_entity_poly.type
_entity_poly.pdbx_seq_one_letter_code
_entity_poly.pdbx_strand_id
1 'polypeptide(L)'
;MHRNGEQVRVQGRYTLAVDDGNAYIAAGLAGLGTLWLSDYMAQPHLARGKLVPLFQDWQLDSMPMYVAFPRTGMSASRCACLSIG
;
A
#
# COMPACT_ATOMS: atom_id res chain seq x y z
N MET A 1 -1.20 -12.70 -7.52
CA MET A 1 -2.37 -12.87 -6.63
C MET A 1 -2.81 -14.32 -6.66
N HIS A 2 -3.34 -14.83 -5.56
CA HIS A 2 -3.71 -16.23 -5.44
C HIS A 2 -5.07 -16.44 -4.74
N ARG A 3 -5.78 -17.50 -5.11
CA ARG A 3 -7.06 -17.90 -4.53
C ARG A 3 -7.27 -19.40 -4.71
N ASN A 4 -7.58 -20.16 -3.66
CA ASN A 4 -7.93 -21.60 -3.74
C ASN A 4 -6.93 -22.46 -4.55
N GLY A 5 -5.62 -22.18 -4.44
CA GLY A 5 -4.58 -22.88 -5.20
C GLY A 5 -4.36 -22.36 -6.63
N GLU A 6 -5.19 -21.44 -7.11
CA GLU A 6 -4.99 -20.72 -8.36
C GLU A 6 -4.01 -19.56 -8.13
N GLN A 7 -3.02 -19.42 -9.01
CA GLN A 7 -2.10 -18.28 -9.03
C GLN A 7 -2.21 -17.55 -10.36
N VAL A 8 -2.43 -16.23 -10.29
CA VAL A 8 -2.52 -15.36 -11.46
C VAL A 8 -1.50 -14.24 -11.33
N ARG A 9 -0.70 -14.07 -12.40
CA ARG A 9 0.17 -12.92 -12.58
C ARG A 9 -0.55 -11.90 -13.45
N VAL A 10 -0.92 -10.77 -12.85
CA VAL A 10 -1.58 -9.68 -13.56
C VAL A 10 -0.51 -8.84 -14.25
N GLN A 11 -0.58 -8.75 -15.58
CA GLN A 11 0.19 -7.78 -16.36
C GLN A 11 -0.75 -6.63 -16.74
N GLY A 12 -0.75 -5.59 -15.91
CA GLY A 12 -1.55 -4.39 -16.14
C GLY A 12 -0.87 -3.46 -17.14
N ARG A 13 -1.67 -2.86 -18.04
CA ARG A 13 -1.23 -1.69 -18.80
C ARG A 13 -1.37 -0.47 -17.90
N TYR A 14 -0.27 0.19 -17.56
CA TYR A 14 -0.25 1.37 -16.72
C TYR A 14 -0.04 2.64 -17.55
N THR A 15 -0.69 3.73 -17.12
CA THR A 15 -0.49 5.08 -17.67
C THR A 15 0.34 5.96 -16.72
N LEU A 16 0.43 5.57 -15.45
CA LEU A 16 1.20 6.22 -14.41
C LEU A 16 1.94 5.16 -13.58
N ALA A 17 3.22 5.42 -13.29
CA ALA A 17 4.03 4.64 -12.36
C ALA A 17 4.55 5.59 -11.28
N VAL A 18 4.22 5.29 -10.03
CA VAL A 18 4.60 6.06 -8.84
C VAL A 18 5.12 5.10 -7.78
N ASP A 19 5.95 5.59 -6.85
CA ASP A 19 6.52 4.81 -5.73
C ASP A 19 6.36 5.55 -4.39
N ASP A 20 5.35 6.42 -4.31
CA ASP A 20 5.01 7.19 -3.10
C ASP A 20 3.56 6.94 -2.70
N GLY A 21 3.32 6.58 -1.44
CA GLY A 21 1.99 6.19 -0.97
C GLY A 21 0.92 7.29 -1.15
N ASN A 22 1.26 8.57 -0.96
CA ASN A 22 0.31 9.66 -1.14
C ASN A 22 -0.02 9.86 -2.62
N ALA A 23 0.98 9.72 -3.50
CA ALA A 23 0.77 9.76 -4.94
C ALA A 23 -0.17 8.66 -5.43
N TYR A 24 -0.11 7.44 -4.87
CA TYR A 24 -1.06 6.37 -5.20
C TYR A 24 -2.51 6.74 -4.87
N ILE A 25 -2.76 7.23 -3.64
CA ILE A 25 -4.11 7.63 -3.24
C ILE A 25 -4.60 8.77 -4.14
N ALA A 26 -3.78 9.78 -4.37
CA ALA A 26 -4.15 10.91 -5.22
C ALA A 26 -4.51 10.45 -6.64
N ALA A 27 -3.71 9.57 -7.24
CA ALA A 27 -3.99 9.00 -8.56
C ALA A 27 -5.30 8.19 -8.57
N GLY A 28 -5.55 7.42 -7.52
CA GLY A 28 -6.79 6.67 -7.35
C GLY A 28 -8.03 7.54 -7.26
N LEU A 29 -7.96 8.58 -6.43
CA LEU A 29 -9.05 9.54 -6.27
C LEU A 29 -9.30 10.38 -7.53
N ALA A 30 -8.26 10.59 -8.34
CA ALA A 30 -8.37 11.24 -9.64
C ALA A 30 -8.90 10.29 -10.74
N GLY A 31 -9.14 9.01 -10.43
CA GLY A 31 -9.67 8.03 -11.39
C GLY A 31 -8.66 7.58 -12.44
N LEU A 32 -7.36 7.67 -12.15
CA LEU A 32 -6.30 7.31 -13.10
C LEU A 32 -6.11 5.79 -13.29
N GLY A 33 -6.88 4.98 -12.56
CA GLY A 33 -6.95 3.54 -12.77
C GLY A 33 -7.11 2.73 -11.48
N THR A 34 -6.75 1.45 -11.58
CA THR A 34 -6.69 0.52 -10.45
C THR A 34 -5.33 0.58 -9.77
N LEU A 35 -5.34 0.43 -8.46
CA LEU A 35 -4.17 0.62 -7.60
C LEU A 35 -4.12 -0.47 -6.54
N TRP A 36 -2.90 -0.86 -6.19
CA TRP A 36 -2.64 -1.74 -5.07
C TRP A 36 -2.17 -0.88 -3.90
N LEU A 37 -2.95 -0.85 -2.83
CA LEU A 37 -2.67 -0.10 -1.61
C LEU A 37 -2.69 -1.04 -0.40
N SER A 38 -1.99 -0.62 0.65
CA SER A 38 -2.16 -1.16 1.99
C SER A 38 -3.52 -0.75 2.58
N ASP A 39 -4.08 -1.61 3.43
CA ASP A 39 -5.42 -1.40 3.98
C ASP A 39 -5.56 -0.10 4.77
N TYR A 40 -4.55 0.25 5.58
CA TYR A 40 -4.56 1.46 6.40
C TYR A 40 -4.66 2.74 5.55
N MET A 41 -4.06 2.74 4.35
CA MET A 41 -4.11 3.87 3.42
C MET A 41 -5.47 3.95 2.72
N ALA A 42 -6.04 2.80 2.36
CA ALA A 42 -7.30 2.74 1.64
C ALA A 42 -8.53 3.00 2.53
N GLN A 43 -8.49 2.57 3.80
CA GLN A 43 -9.62 2.51 4.71
C GLN A 43 -10.41 3.84 4.83
N PRO A 44 -9.79 5.02 4.98
CA PRO A 44 -10.53 6.28 5.04
C PRO A 44 -11.31 6.58 3.75
N HIS A 45 -10.79 6.17 2.59
CA HIS A 45 -11.39 6.43 1.28
C HIS A 45 -12.46 5.39 0.92
N LEU A 46 -12.28 4.14 1.38
CA LEU A 46 -13.29 3.09 1.30
C LEU A 46 -14.53 3.46 2.13
N ALA A 47 -14.33 3.90 3.38
CA ALA A 47 -15.43 4.31 4.27
C ALA A 47 -16.27 5.47 3.70
N ARG A 48 -15.66 6.32 2.88
CA ARG A 48 -16.33 7.45 2.21
C ARG A 48 -16.85 7.12 0.80
N GLY A 49 -16.73 5.87 0.35
CA GLY A 49 -17.12 5.46 -1.00
C GLY A 49 -16.32 6.11 -2.13
N LYS A 50 -15.16 6.69 -1.82
CA LYS A 50 -14.27 7.33 -2.81
C LYS A 50 -13.37 6.31 -3.53
N LEU A 51 -13.12 5.18 -2.88
CA LEU A 51 -12.48 4.01 -3.47
C LEU A 51 -13.44 2.82 -3.31
N VAL A 52 -13.30 1.84 -4.19
CA VAL A 52 -14.06 0.59 -4.15
C VAL A 52 -13.06 -0.56 -4.12
N PRO A 53 -13.24 -1.57 -3.23
CA PRO A 53 -12.36 -2.72 -3.17
C PRO A 53 -12.57 -3.61 -4.40
N LEU A 54 -11.47 -4.08 -4.98
CA LEU A 54 -11.48 -5.00 -6.13
C LEU A 54 -10.84 -6.33 -5.74
N PHE A 55 -11.29 -7.42 -6.37
CA PHE A 55 -10.72 -8.75 -6.21
C PHE A 55 -10.64 -9.22 -4.75
N GLN A 56 -11.65 -8.95 -3.92
CA GLN A 56 -11.62 -9.26 -2.48
C GLN A 56 -11.38 -10.74 -2.15
N ASP A 57 -11.77 -11.65 -3.06
CA ASP A 57 -11.53 -13.09 -2.90
C ASP A 57 -10.09 -13.50 -3.24
N TRP A 58 -9.25 -12.56 -3.69
CA TRP A 58 -7.88 -12.80 -4.09
C TRP A 58 -6.92 -12.20 -3.08
N GLN A 59 -5.91 -12.98 -2.72
CA GLN A 59 -4.82 -12.50 -1.88
C GLN A 59 -3.65 -12.03 -2.74
N LEU A 60 -3.16 -10.84 -2.43
CA LEU A 60 -1.92 -10.29 -2.95
C LEU A 60 -0.78 -10.65 -2.00
N ASP A 61 0.44 -10.74 -2.53
CA ASP A 61 1.61 -11.04 -1.71
C ASP A 61 1.81 -9.93 -0.67
N SER A 62 2.11 -10.29 0.57
CA SER A 62 2.32 -9.28 1.61
C SER A 62 3.50 -8.37 1.27
N MET A 63 3.34 -7.06 1.49
CA MET A 63 4.42 -6.08 1.37
C MET A 63 4.98 -5.78 2.76
N PRO A 64 6.05 -6.47 3.21
CA PRO A 64 6.57 -6.29 4.55
C PRO A 64 7.18 -4.90 4.73
N MET A 65 6.81 -4.21 5.81
CA MET A 65 7.46 -2.97 6.25
C MET A 65 8.49 -3.27 7.33
N TYR A 66 9.68 -2.69 7.18
CA TYR A 66 10.76 -2.80 8.15
C TYR A 66 11.13 -1.41 8.68
N VAL A 67 11.38 -1.32 9.98
CA VAL A 67 11.97 -0.11 10.58
C VAL A 67 13.48 -0.28 10.56
N ALA A 68 14.15 0.48 9.71
CA ALA A 68 15.61 0.52 9.67
C ALA A 68 16.14 1.52 10.71
N PHE A 69 17.01 1.05 11.59
CA PHE A 69 17.76 1.89 12.52
C PHE A 69 19.26 1.58 12.44
N PRO A 70 20.13 2.58 12.57
CA PRO A 70 21.58 2.38 12.49
C PRO A 70 22.06 1.48 13.63
N ARG A 71 22.92 0.50 13.29
CA ARG A 71 23.41 -0.51 14.24
C ARG A 71 24.56 -0.05 15.14
N THR A 72 25.08 1.17 14.99
CA THR A 72 26.17 1.68 15.84
C THR A 72 26.10 3.18 16.10
N GLY A 73 26.25 3.55 17.38
CA GLY A 73 26.86 4.82 17.81
C GLY A 73 25.98 6.06 18.00
N MET A 74 24.70 6.05 17.64
CA MET A 74 23.81 7.18 17.95
C MET A 74 23.18 7.01 19.34
N SER A 75 23.51 7.91 20.26
CA SER A 75 22.80 8.10 21.53
C SER A 75 21.28 8.08 21.29
N ALA A 76 20.57 7.24 22.04
CA ALA A 76 19.17 6.89 21.86
C ALA A 76 18.16 8.05 22.00
N SER A 77 18.61 9.29 22.13
CA SER A 77 17.75 10.46 22.35
C SER A 77 17.06 11.03 21.09
N ARG A 78 17.28 10.47 19.89
CA ARG A 78 16.69 10.99 18.63
C ARG A 78 16.10 9.96 17.66
N CYS A 79 15.95 8.70 18.05
CA CYS A 79 15.11 7.75 17.31
C CYS A 79 13.72 7.70 17.96
N ALA A 80 12.97 8.79 17.86
CA ALA A 80 11.55 8.76 18.20
C ALA A 80 10.82 8.11 17.03
N CYS A 81 10.57 6.80 17.15
CA CYS A 81 9.55 6.12 16.35
C CYS A 81 8.21 6.80 16.65
N LEU A 82 7.73 7.68 15.77
CA LEU A 82 6.35 8.14 15.83
C LEU A 82 5.50 6.89 15.58
N SER A 83 4.92 6.39 16.65
CA SER A 83 3.86 5.40 16.60
C SER A 83 2.73 6.03 15.80
N ILE A 84 2.46 5.52 14.61
CA ILE A 84 1.23 5.81 13.89
C ILE A 84 0.14 5.11 14.71
N GLY A 85 -0.53 5.87 15.57
CA GLY A 85 -1.73 5.45 16.30
C GLY A 85 -2.97 5.51 15.41
#